data_AF-A0A6G4RCT0-F1
#
_entry.id   AF-A0A6G4RCT0-F1
#
_cell.length_a   1.000
_cell.length_b   1.000
_cell.length_c   1.000
_cell.angle_alpha   90.00
_cell.angle_beta   90.00
_cell.angle_gamma   90.00
#
_symmetry.space_group_name_H-M   'P 1'
#
loop_
_entity.id
_entity.type
_entity.pdbx_description
1 polymer ?
#
loop_
_entity_poly.entity_id
_entity_poly.type
_entity_poly.pdbx_seq_one_letter_code
_entity_poly.pdbx_strand_id
1 'polypeptide(L)'
;MVPEDPEQQVLIEYEIHEGESVSTAAINAVSSLNDCDPWELRPLYATIDPEFLDELCESQQTGTVKFVYSDFHITVENGTYLLLQPADCR
;
A
#
# COMPACT_ATOMS: atom_id res chain seq x y z
N MET A 1 -8.86 3.74 -34.31
CA MET A 1 -7.95 3.38 -33.21
C MET A 1 -8.22 4.39 -32.13
N VAL A 2 -9.10 4.03 -31.19
CA VAL A 2 -9.41 4.87 -30.03
C VAL A 2 -8.16 4.75 -29.14
N PRO A 3 -7.47 5.83 -28.79
CA PRO A 3 -6.44 5.72 -27.77
C PRO A 3 -7.16 5.30 -26.47
N GLU A 4 -6.67 4.20 -25.89
CA GLU A 4 -7.05 3.73 -24.56
C GLU A 4 -6.94 4.88 -23.54
N ASP A 5 -7.92 4.95 -22.65
CA ASP A 5 -8.09 5.90 -21.56
C ASP A 5 -6.79 6.53 -20.98
N PRO A 6 -6.68 7.87 -20.92
CA PRO A 6 -5.61 8.55 -20.19
C PRO A 6 -5.85 8.57 -18.66
N GLU A 7 -6.92 7.96 -18.17
CA GLU A 7 -7.12 7.70 -16.74
C GLU A 7 -6.33 6.46 -16.32
N GLN A 8 -5.00 6.49 -16.53
CA GLN A 8 -4.11 5.65 -15.74
C GLN A 8 -4.27 6.09 -14.28
N GLN A 9 -5.29 5.54 -13.62
CA GLN A 9 -5.26 5.29 -12.19
C GLN A 9 -3.96 4.50 -12.02
N VAL A 10 -2.88 5.18 -11.60
CA VAL A 10 -1.58 4.55 -11.38
C VAL A 10 -1.79 3.62 -10.19
N LEU A 11 -2.24 2.40 -10.47
CA LEU A 11 -2.35 1.32 -9.52
C LEU A 11 -0.97 0.67 -9.50
N ILE A 12 -0.19 0.98 -8.48
CA ILE A 12 1.10 0.34 -8.28
C ILE A 12 0.85 -0.96 -7.53
N GLU A 13 1.08 -2.06 -8.23
CA GLU A 13 1.11 -3.39 -7.64
C GLU A 13 2.49 -3.62 -7.03
N TYR A 14 2.51 -3.92 -5.73
CA TYR A 14 3.71 -4.26 -4.99
C TYR A 14 3.54 -5.67 -4.43
N GLU A 15 4.41 -6.59 -4.85
CA GLU A 15 4.44 -7.95 -4.31
C GLU A 15 5.15 -7.93 -2.96
N ILE A 16 4.51 -8.51 -1.95
CA ILE A 16 5.10 -8.66 -0.62
C ILE A 16 6.02 -9.87 -0.70
N HIS A 17 7.32 -9.64 -0.44
CA HIS A 17 8.30 -10.72 -0.47
C HIS A 17 8.08 -11.72 0.68
N GLU A 18 8.38 -13.00 0.46
CA GLU A 18 8.32 -14.02 1.51
C GLU A 18 9.25 -13.65 2.69
N GLY A 19 8.65 -13.28 3.83
CA GLY A 19 9.35 -12.81 5.04
C GLY A 19 9.36 -11.29 5.23
N GLU A 20 8.76 -10.53 4.31
CA GLU A 20 8.44 -9.12 4.52
C GLU A 20 7.04 -8.97 5.13
N SER A 21 6.95 -8.21 6.22
CA SER A 21 5.66 -7.85 6.82
C SER A 21 4.88 -6.91 5.91
N VAL A 22 3.55 -7.06 5.88
CA VAL A 22 2.64 -6.22 5.06
C VAL A 22 2.87 -4.74 5.33
N SER A 23 3.10 -4.41 6.60
CA SER A 23 3.38 -3.05 7.05
C SER A 23 4.68 -2.49 6.48
N THR A 24 5.76 -3.29 6.47
CA THR A 24 7.05 -2.90 5.88
C THR A 24 6.92 -2.69 4.38
N ALA A 25 6.25 -3.60 3.69
CA ALA A 25 5.98 -3.50 2.26
C ALA A 25 5.17 -2.24 1.91
N ALA A 26 4.15 -1.90 2.71
CA ALA A 26 3.36 -0.67 2.52
C ALA A 26 4.21 0.60 2.69
N ILE A 27 5.10 0.64 3.69
CA ILE A 27 6.03 1.77 3.89
C ILE A 27 7.00 1.89 2.71
N ASN A 28 7.64 0.78 2.33
CA ASN A 28 8.61 0.73 1.22
C ASN A 28 7.98 1.19 -0.10
N ALA A 29 6.76 0.73 -0.38
CA ALA A 29 6.02 1.11 -1.57
C ALA A 29 5.72 2.62 -1.57
N VAL A 30 5.17 3.17 -0.50
CA VAL A 30 4.82 4.61 -0.43
C VAL A 30 6.07 5.50 -0.45
N SER A 31 7.15 5.07 0.20
CA SER A 31 8.45 5.74 0.20
C SER A 31 9.04 5.79 -1.20
N SER A 32 9.00 4.68 -1.94
CA SER A 32 9.44 4.61 -3.34
C SER A 32 8.63 5.55 -4.25
N LEU A 33 7.34 5.73 -3.97
CA LEU A 33 6.47 6.60 -4.77
C LEU A 33 6.64 8.09 -4.46
N ASN A 34 6.93 8.42 -3.21
CA ASN A 34 7.19 9.80 -2.79
C ASN A 34 8.65 10.22 -3.02
N ASP A 35 9.51 9.31 -3.46
CA ASP A 35 10.98 9.49 -3.56
C ASP A 35 11.55 10.11 -2.27
N CYS A 36 11.04 9.64 -1.13
CA CYS A 36 11.27 10.25 0.16
C CYS A 36 11.51 9.17 1.20
N ASP A 37 12.37 9.45 2.18
CA ASP A 37 12.72 8.49 3.20
C ASP A 37 11.47 8.04 3.98
N PRO A 38 11.38 6.75 4.36
CA PRO A 38 10.24 6.23 5.11
C PRO A 38 10.05 6.93 6.48
N TRP A 39 11.09 7.63 6.95
CA TRP A 39 11.09 8.44 8.17
C TRP A 39 10.51 9.85 7.98
N GLU A 40 10.53 10.37 6.75
CA GLU A 40 9.95 11.67 6.40
C GLU A 40 8.46 11.56 6.05
N LEU A 41 8.01 10.35 5.68
CA LEU A 41 6.58 10.04 5.57
C LEU A 41 5.88 10.09 6.92
N ARG A 42 4.57 10.40 6.91
CA ARG A 42 3.76 10.25 8.13
C ARG A 42 3.92 8.82 8.63
N PRO A 43 4.22 8.58 9.92
CA PRO A 43 4.44 7.22 10.38
C PRO A 43 3.19 6.36 10.15
N LEU A 44 3.36 5.13 9.65
CA LEU A 44 2.23 4.24 9.36
C LEU A 44 1.38 3.98 10.61
N TYR A 45 2.02 3.90 11.78
CA TYR A 45 1.41 3.92 13.12
C TYR A 45 0.43 5.08 13.38
N ALA A 46 0.57 6.23 12.71
CA ALA A 46 -0.38 7.34 12.88
C ALA A 46 -1.73 7.08 12.20
N THR A 47 -1.78 6.14 11.24
CA THR A 47 -2.99 5.76 10.52
C THR A 47 -3.49 4.38 10.94
N ILE A 48 -2.58 3.41 11.04
CA ILE A 48 -2.89 2.00 11.34
C ILE A 48 -1.70 1.36 12.05
N ASP A 49 -1.97 0.55 13.07
CA ASP A 49 -0.93 -0.21 13.75
C ASP A 49 -0.33 -1.26 12.79
N PRO A 50 0.96 -1.17 12.43
CA PRO A 50 1.60 -2.09 11.49
C PRO A 50 1.70 -3.50 12.03
N GLU A 51 1.84 -3.65 13.36
CA GLU A 51 1.81 -4.94 14.04
C GLU A 51 0.42 -5.59 14.00
N PHE A 52 -0.64 -4.79 14.15
CA PHE A 52 -2.01 -5.27 14.00
C PHE A 52 -2.34 -5.61 12.55
N LEU A 53 -1.83 -4.83 11.59
CA LEU A 53 -1.99 -5.11 10.17
C LEU A 53 -1.33 -6.44 9.79
N ASP A 54 -0.12 -6.68 10.30
CA ASP A 54 0.61 -7.93 10.10
C ASP A 54 -0.15 -9.11 10.73
N GLU A 55 -0.56 -9.00 11.99
CA GLU A 55 -1.33 -10.04 12.68
C GLU A 55 -2.67 -10.31 11.97
N LEU A 56 -3.36 -9.28 11.51
CA LEU A 56 -4.62 -9.42 10.78
C LEU A 56 -4.41 -10.14 9.45
N CYS A 57 -3.26 -9.95 8.82
CA CYS A 57 -2.93 -10.60 7.57
C CYS A 57 -2.44 -12.05 7.76
N GLU A 58 -1.65 -12.30 8.81
CA GLU A 58 -1.24 -13.64 9.21
C GLU A 58 -2.44 -14.49 9.66
N SER A 59 -3.40 -13.87 10.36
CA SER A 59 -4.59 -14.55 10.88
C SER A 59 -5.71 -14.75 9.84
N GLN A 60 -5.86 -13.83 8.87
CA GLN A 60 -6.84 -13.95 7.78
C GLN A 60 -6.15 -14.08 6.42
N GLN A 61 -5.96 -15.33 5.99
CA GLN A 61 -5.38 -15.68 4.68
C GLN A 61 -6.21 -15.19 3.47
N THR A 62 -7.46 -14.73 3.67
CA THR A 62 -8.35 -14.26 2.60
C THR A 62 -8.96 -12.88 2.90
N GLY A 63 -8.26 -12.05 3.68
CA GLY A 63 -8.69 -10.70 4.00
C GLY A 63 -8.19 -9.69 2.97
N THR A 64 -9.05 -8.74 2.59
CA THR A 64 -8.64 -7.53 1.87
C THR A 64 -8.66 -6.36 2.84
N VAL A 65 -7.51 -5.73 3.09
CA VAL A 65 -7.42 -4.57 3.98
C VAL A 65 -7.27 -3.31 3.14
N LYS A 66 -8.15 -2.34 3.33
CA LYS A 66 -8.11 -1.07 2.61
C LYS A 66 -7.99 0.09 3.58
N PHE A 67 -6.97 0.91 3.42
CA PHE A 67 -6.75 2.10 4.24
C PHE A 67 -6.11 3.22 3.41
N VAL A 68 -6.18 4.44 3.92
CA VAL A 68 -5.62 5.63 3.26
C VAL A 68 -4.41 6.10 4.04
N TYR A 69 -3.26 6.20 3.38
CA TYR A 69 -1.99 6.56 3.99
C TYR A 69 -1.23 7.55 3.09
N SER A 70 -0.86 8.71 3.65
CA SER A 70 -0.16 9.79 2.95
C SER A 70 -0.76 10.15 1.58
N ASP A 71 -2.09 10.26 1.52
CA ASP A 71 -2.84 10.56 0.28
C ASP A 71 -2.72 9.46 -0.80
N PHE A 72 -2.38 8.24 -0.40
CA PHE A 72 -2.49 7.02 -1.19
C PHE A 72 -3.51 6.07 -0.55
N HIS A 73 -4.40 5.51 -1.37
CA HIS A 73 -5.22 4.36 -1.02
C HIS A 73 -4.36 3.10 -1.13
N ILE A 74 -4.10 2.46 0.01
CA ILE A 74 -3.39 1.18 0.07
C ILE A 74 -4.44 0.08 0.26
N THR A 75 -4.39 -0.89 -0.64
CA THR A 75 -5.20 -2.11 -0.59
C THR A 75 -4.27 -3.31 -0.45
N VAL A 76 -4.37 -4.04 0.64
CA VAL A 76 -3.68 -5.31 0.85
C VAL A 76 -4.60 -6.44 0.40
N GLU A 77 -4.13 -7.29 -0.50
CA GLU A 77 -4.84 -8.49 -0.94
C GLU A 77 -4.10 -9.75 -0.47
N ASN A 78 -4.77 -10.55 0.36
CA ASN A 78 -4.31 -11.86 0.85
C ASN A 78 -2.91 -11.83 1.51
N GLY A 79 -2.42 -10.66 1.93
CA GLY A 79 -1.06 -10.48 2.45
C GLY A 79 0.05 -10.81 1.48
N THR A 80 -0.27 -10.97 0.20
CA THR A 80 0.69 -11.34 -0.84
C THR A 80 0.96 -10.17 -1.76
N TYR A 81 -0.04 -9.31 -1.98
CA TYR A 81 0.05 -8.18 -2.87
C TYR A 81 -0.53 -6.92 -2.22
N LEU A 82 0.09 -5.78 -2.52
CA LEU A 82 -0.39 -4.46 -2.19
C LEU A 82 -0.73 -3.73 -3.48
N LEU A 83 -1.89 -3.09 -3.51
CA LEU A 83 -2.29 -2.17 -4.56
C LEU A 83 -2.29 -0.77 -3.95
N LEU A 84 -1.43 0.10 -4.48
CA LEU A 84 -1.36 1.49 -4.10
C LEU A 84 -2.00 2.33 -5.20
N GLN A 85 -2.95 3.17 -4.82
CA GLN A 85 -3.59 4.10 -5.73
C GLN A 85 -3.46 5.51 -5.14
N PRO A 86 -2.95 6.50 -5.89
CA PRO A 86 -2.97 7.88 -5.42
C PRO A 86 -4.43 8.34 -5.21
N ALA A 87 -4.74 8.86 -4.02
CA ALA A 87 -6.09 9.26 -3.62
C ALA A 87 -6.52 10.58 -4.29
N ASP A 88 -5.58 11.39 -4.78
CA ASP A 88 -5.88 12.64 -5.46
C ASP A 88 -4.76 12.99 -6.46
N CYS A 89 -5.09 12.94 -7.75
CA CYS A 89 -4.45 13.78 -8.76
C CYS A 89 -5.34 15.02 -8.87
N ARG A 90 -4.90 16.15 -8.31
CA ARG A 90 -5.55 17.45 -8.52
C ARG A 90 -4.60 18.47 -9.14
#